data_AF-A0A166SJG0-F1
#
_entry.id   AF-A0A166SJG0-F1
#
_cell.length_a   1.000
_cell.length_b   1.000
_cell.length_c   1.000
_cell.angle_alpha   90.00
_cell.angle_beta   90.00
_cell.angle_gamma   90.00
#
_symmetry.space_group_name_H-M   'P 1'
#
loop_
_entity.id
_entity.type
_entity.pdbx_description
1 polymer ?
#
loop_
_entity_poly.entity_id
_entity_poly.type
_entity_poly.pdbx_seq_one_letter_code
_entity_poly.pdbx_strand_id
1 'polypeptide(L)'
;MLTALLVLLPVVPGAHAGAGLAARAAAATAPGTAPAAQVPAATVSRTANFLTDPSGRVVLPRGVTVPAGTVPTADDLRRWLEYGFTAVRLEIPMTAGGRFPPHGAQPPAGDQEQGGLEQAGALVRELTDRGFLVVIGIVPGAAGYPPSTSDLVAGLRRLASRFSATGGLVGFEVPTSNALDELSAGLRSGDAHHTLWAAQPAPFAPAARVAANAGAGYITGWADGSAATAGALADAADAFNLGWFYDAPATGRPSTGIGAGQVRALATPPAQIVRPYPAAVAGTPRSYGSDAAGVFRLAYQPARAAGGAFPAGTATAIVLPGWSFSSGYQVRVTGGQVTSAPGAGVLCVVAAAGASQVTVEVAPASGAAPVAPARAGAGNCPAATSAPGAGSSAPVAEEPGARDGGERAAGEADSESPSPLLLLVLPLLGAALAAAVLGPVFRRLRRR
;
A
#
# COMPACT_ATOMS: atom_id res chain seq x y z
N MET A 1 67.76 32.97 18.05
CA MET A 1 68.78 33.11 16.98
C MET A 1 68.07 32.81 15.68
N LEU A 2 67.68 33.83 14.89
CA LEU A 2 68.43 34.33 13.72
C LEU A 2 68.91 33.14 12.85
N THR A 3 68.57 33.02 11.56
CA THR A 3 68.75 34.04 10.52
C THR A 3 67.93 33.68 9.27
N ALA A 4 67.43 34.71 8.60
CA ALA A 4 66.81 34.70 7.29
C ALA A 4 67.81 34.36 6.16
N LEU A 5 67.31 33.86 5.03
CA LEU A 5 67.99 34.01 3.75
C LEU A 5 66.99 34.48 2.69
N LEU A 6 67.25 35.68 2.21
CA LEU A 6 66.54 36.43 1.18
C LEU A 6 67.50 36.53 0.00
N VAL A 7 67.12 36.07 -1.21
CA VAL A 7 67.89 36.36 -2.43
C VAL A 7 66.94 36.77 -3.57
N LEU A 8 67.06 38.06 -3.86
CA LEU A 8 66.90 38.86 -5.08
C LEU A 8 66.21 38.28 -6.34
N LEU A 9 65.20 39.05 -6.77
CA LEU A 9 64.75 39.26 -8.15
C LEU A 9 65.79 40.06 -8.97
N PRO A 10 65.76 39.94 -10.31
CA PRO A 10 66.11 41.03 -11.21
C PRO A 10 64.87 41.73 -11.80
N VAL A 11 64.93 43.06 -11.77
CA VAL A 11 64.14 44.03 -12.57
C VAL A 11 64.98 44.38 -13.81
N VAL A 12 64.40 44.57 -15.02
CA VAL A 12 64.28 45.83 -15.83
C VAL A 12 63.54 45.51 -17.20
N PRO A 13 63.21 46.45 -18.14
CA PRO A 13 61.83 46.91 -18.37
C PRO A 13 61.31 46.85 -19.84
N GLY A 14 59.99 47.07 -20.00
CA GLY A 14 59.38 47.94 -21.02
C GLY A 14 59.37 47.53 -22.50
N ALA A 15 58.18 47.21 -23.03
CA ALA A 15 57.75 47.61 -24.39
C ALA A 15 56.22 47.55 -24.52
N HIS A 16 55.67 48.51 -25.27
CA HIS A 16 54.27 48.89 -25.36
C HIS A 16 53.38 48.00 -26.25
N ALA A 17 52.08 48.07 -25.94
CA ALA A 17 50.92 48.09 -26.83
C ALA A 17 50.36 46.76 -27.41
N GLY A 18 49.06 46.56 -27.14
CA GLY A 18 48.11 46.08 -28.15
C GLY A 18 47.26 44.86 -27.78
N ALA A 19 45.98 45.11 -27.45
CA ALA A 19 44.81 44.23 -27.61
C ALA A 19 44.90 42.80 -27.01
N GLY A 20 44.22 42.45 -25.92
CA GLY A 20 42.79 42.63 -25.69
C GLY A 20 42.10 41.26 -25.79
N LEU A 21 41.94 40.55 -24.67
CA LEU A 21 40.95 39.48 -24.51
C LEU A 21 40.77 39.14 -23.03
N ALA A 22 39.51 39.14 -22.62
CA ALA A 22 39.04 39.04 -21.25
C ALA A 22 39.61 37.83 -20.49
N ALA A 23 40.04 38.09 -19.25
CA ALA A 23 40.43 37.09 -18.29
C ALA A 23 39.26 36.14 -17.99
N ARG A 24 39.38 34.88 -18.42
CA ARG A 24 38.66 33.75 -17.82
C ARG A 24 39.27 33.52 -16.43
N ALA A 25 38.65 34.09 -15.40
CA ALA A 25 38.85 33.63 -14.04
C ALA A 25 38.39 32.17 -13.98
N ALA A 26 39.33 31.25 -13.81
CA ALA A 26 39.05 29.87 -13.47
C ALA A 26 38.43 29.85 -12.07
N ALA A 27 37.10 29.78 -12.00
CA ALA A 27 36.42 29.41 -10.77
C ALA A 27 36.72 27.95 -10.50
N ALA A 28 37.53 27.70 -9.47
CA ALA A 28 37.74 26.38 -8.91
C ALA A 28 36.37 25.81 -8.49
N THR A 29 35.94 24.77 -9.19
CA THR A 29 34.74 24.01 -8.83
C THR A 29 35.00 23.35 -7.48
N ALA A 30 34.28 23.78 -6.44
CA ALA A 30 34.19 23.01 -5.21
C ALA A 30 33.70 21.58 -5.55
N PRO A 31 34.19 20.53 -4.87
CA PRO A 31 33.66 19.19 -5.09
C PRO A 31 32.16 19.23 -4.81
N GLY A 32 31.37 19.05 -5.86
CA GLY A 32 29.92 19.04 -5.76
C GLY A 32 29.52 17.95 -4.79
N THR A 33 28.83 18.33 -3.71
CA THR A 33 28.10 17.39 -2.88
C THR A 33 27.20 16.59 -3.81
N ALA A 34 27.49 15.30 -3.99
CA ALA A 34 26.62 14.42 -4.75
C ALA A 34 25.20 14.59 -4.19
N PRO A 35 24.18 14.82 -5.03
CA PRO A 35 22.82 14.90 -4.54
C PRO A 35 22.51 13.63 -3.76
N ALA A 36 21.92 13.77 -2.58
CA ALA A 36 21.45 12.63 -1.81
C ALA A 36 20.60 11.74 -2.74
N ALA A 37 20.86 10.43 -2.74
CA ALA A 37 20.13 9.50 -3.60
C ALA A 37 18.62 9.70 -3.39
N GLN A 38 17.93 10.07 -4.47
CA GLN A 38 16.50 10.34 -4.45
C GLN A 38 15.76 9.02 -4.21
N VAL A 39 14.88 8.99 -3.21
CA VAL A 39 14.00 7.83 -2.98
C VAL A 39 13.20 7.57 -4.26
N PRO A 40 13.15 6.33 -4.77
CA PRO A 40 12.37 6.01 -5.96
C PRO A 40 10.89 6.39 -5.82
N ALA A 41 10.27 6.72 -6.94
CA ALA A 41 8.87 7.14 -6.95
C ALA A 41 7.96 6.03 -6.42
N ALA A 42 6.92 6.38 -5.68
CA ALA A 42 5.95 5.43 -5.10
C ALA A 42 6.56 4.33 -4.20
N THR A 43 7.82 4.45 -3.76
CA THR A 43 8.38 3.56 -2.74
C THR A 43 7.55 3.63 -1.46
N VAL A 44 7.10 2.46 -0.99
CA VAL A 44 6.36 2.35 0.27
C VAL A 44 7.36 2.06 1.38
N SER A 45 7.34 2.91 2.40
CA SER A 45 8.18 2.82 3.59
C SER A 45 7.36 2.39 4.81
N ARG A 46 8.03 2.12 5.92
CA ARG A 46 7.38 1.94 7.22
C ARG A 46 7.47 3.22 8.05
N THR A 47 6.33 3.73 8.50
CA THR A 47 6.25 4.82 9.47
C THR A 47 5.46 4.36 10.69
N ALA A 48 6.13 4.28 11.84
CA ALA A 48 5.58 3.64 13.05
C ALA A 48 5.06 2.22 12.73
N ASN A 49 3.76 1.98 12.88
CA ASN A 49 3.12 0.67 12.64
C ASN A 49 2.43 0.59 11.28
N PHE A 50 2.65 1.57 10.40
CA PHE A 50 1.97 1.67 9.11
C PHE A 50 2.94 1.57 7.95
N LEU A 51 2.44 1.02 6.85
CA LEU A 51 3.00 1.24 5.52
C LEU A 51 2.60 2.63 5.06
N THR A 52 3.56 3.41 4.54
CA THR A 52 3.30 4.76 4.05
C THR A 52 3.93 5.01 2.69
N ASP A 53 3.17 5.64 1.80
CA ASP A 53 3.71 6.11 0.51
C ASP A 53 4.58 7.38 0.69
N PRO A 54 5.24 7.88 -0.38
CA PRO A 54 6.07 9.09 -0.29
C PRO A 54 5.28 10.37 0.06
N SER A 55 3.96 10.37 -0.15
CA SER A 55 3.10 11.47 0.32
C SER A 55 2.80 11.38 1.82
N GLY A 56 3.20 10.27 2.47
CA GLY A 56 2.98 9.93 3.87
C GLY A 56 1.59 9.38 4.16
N ARG A 57 0.84 9.00 3.13
CA ARG A 57 -0.48 8.37 3.29
C ARG A 57 -0.29 6.97 3.82
N VAL A 58 -1.12 6.54 4.76
CA VAL A 58 -1.15 5.12 5.19
C VAL A 58 -1.69 4.29 4.04
N VAL A 59 -0.92 3.30 3.55
CA VAL A 59 -1.34 2.42 2.46
C VAL A 59 -1.73 1.04 2.99
N LEU A 60 -2.80 0.47 2.43
CA LEU A 60 -3.30 -0.86 2.77
C LEU A 60 -3.23 -1.73 1.51
N PRO A 61 -2.09 -2.36 1.20
CA PRO A 61 -1.97 -3.17 0.00
C PRO A 61 -2.95 -4.34 0.06
N ARG A 62 -3.76 -4.50 -0.99
CA ARG A 62 -4.59 -5.70 -1.18
C ARG A 62 -4.40 -6.26 -2.56
N GLY A 63 -4.28 -7.57 -2.64
CA GLY A 63 -4.35 -8.26 -3.91
C GLY A 63 -3.96 -9.71 -3.78
N VAL A 64 -3.09 -10.18 -4.67
CA VAL A 64 -2.78 -11.60 -4.80
C VAL A 64 -1.29 -11.88 -4.75
N THR A 65 -0.97 -13.12 -4.41
CA THR A 65 0.35 -13.69 -4.65
C THR A 65 0.43 -14.18 -6.09
N VAL A 66 1.47 -13.78 -6.81
CA VAL A 66 1.90 -14.38 -8.07
C VAL A 66 2.97 -15.41 -7.72
N PRO A 67 2.67 -16.71 -7.87
CA PRO A 67 3.64 -17.76 -7.58
C PRO A 67 4.87 -17.70 -8.49
N ALA A 68 6.00 -18.22 -8.02
CA ALA A 68 7.18 -18.32 -8.86
C ALA A 68 6.87 -19.15 -10.12
N GLY A 69 7.36 -18.65 -11.26
CA GLY A 69 7.24 -19.32 -12.55
C GLY A 69 5.92 -19.02 -13.28
N THR A 70 5.06 -18.22 -12.66
CA THR A 70 3.78 -17.80 -13.22
C THR A 70 3.90 -16.38 -13.75
N VAL A 71 3.45 -16.19 -15.00
CA VAL A 71 3.32 -14.87 -15.61
C VAL A 71 1.82 -14.57 -15.74
N PRO A 72 1.30 -13.56 -15.04
CA PRO A 72 -0.09 -13.13 -15.18
C PRO A 72 -0.37 -12.67 -16.62
N THR A 73 -1.55 -13.00 -17.13
CA THR A 73 -2.01 -12.52 -18.44
C THR A 73 -2.55 -11.10 -18.34
N ALA A 74 -2.71 -10.40 -19.48
CA ALA A 74 -3.37 -9.10 -19.50
C ALA A 74 -4.80 -9.13 -18.94
N ASP A 75 -5.51 -10.25 -19.13
CA ASP A 75 -6.85 -10.46 -18.56
C ASP A 75 -6.82 -10.64 -17.04
N ASP A 76 -5.79 -11.29 -16.50
CA ASP A 76 -5.61 -11.38 -15.04
C ASP A 76 -5.41 -10.00 -14.43
N LEU A 77 -4.51 -9.19 -15.02
CA LEU A 77 -4.24 -7.83 -14.56
C LEU A 77 -5.48 -6.94 -14.63
N ARG A 78 -6.26 -7.03 -15.72
CA ARG A 78 -7.54 -6.31 -15.86
C ARG A 78 -8.53 -6.73 -14.78
N ARG A 79 -8.69 -8.04 -14.55
CA ARG A 79 -9.61 -8.57 -13.54
C ARG A 79 -9.22 -8.15 -12.12
N TRP A 80 -7.92 -8.05 -11.82
CA TRP A 80 -7.47 -7.55 -10.52
C TRP A 80 -7.83 -6.07 -10.29
N LEU A 81 -7.78 -5.24 -11.34
CA LEU A 81 -8.26 -3.86 -11.26
C LEU A 81 -9.79 -3.80 -11.04
N GLU A 82 -10.56 -4.67 -11.71
CA GLU A 82 -12.01 -4.81 -11.48
C GLU A 82 -12.34 -5.23 -10.04
N TYR A 83 -11.51 -6.09 -9.44
CA TYR A 83 -11.61 -6.48 -8.04
C TYR A 83 -11.15 -5.39 -7.06
N GLY A 84 -10.53 -4.32 -7.58
CA GLY A 84 -10.01 -3.23 -6.77
C GLY A 84 -8.69 -3.56 -6.05
N PHE A 85 -7.96 -4.56 -6.53
CA PHE A 85 -6.63 -4.86 -5.99
C PHE A 85 -5.63 -3.76 -6.35
N THR A 86 -4.74 -3.49 -5.42
CA THR A 86 -3.76 -2.40 -5.49
C THR A 86 -2.34 -2.87 -5.29
N ALA A 87 -2.14 -4.15 -4.97
CA ALA A 87 -0.82 -4.70 -4.74
C ALA A 87 -0.69 -6.15 -5.19
N VAL A 88 0.55 -6.56 -5.49
CA VAL A 88 0.92 -7.92 -5.86
C VAL A 88 2.12 -8.37 -5.02
N ARG A 89 2.07 -9.61 -4.54
CA ARG A 89 3.23 -10.29 -3.93
C ARG A 89 3.82 -11.24 -4.96
N LEU A 90 4.98 -10.91 -5.51
CA LEU A 90 5.68 -11.70 -6.51
C LEU A 90 6.67 -12.64 -5.84
N GLU A 91 6.47 -13.95 -5.97
CA GLU A 91 7.42 -14.94 -5.50
C GLU A 91 8.55 -15.16 -6.51
N ILE A 92 9.79 -15.17 -6.03
CA ILE A 92 10.98 -15.48 -6.82
C ILE A 92 11.77 -16.64 -6.19
N PRO A 93 12.13 -17.67 -6.96
CA PRO A 93 12.84 -18.82 -6.44
C PRO A 93 14.33 -18.50 -6.27
N MET A 94 14.88 -18.81 -5.10
CA MET A 94 16.29 -18.63 -4.79
C MET A 94 16.97 -19.98 -4.55
N THR A 95 18.14 -20.18 -5.15
CA THR A 95 18.97 -21.38 -4.95
C THR A 95 20.22 -21.07 -4.12
N ALA A 96 21.05 -22.08 -3.87
CA ALA A 96 22.29 -21.96 -3.09
C ALA A 96 23.19 -20.83 -3.60
N GLY A 97 23.85 -20.14 -2.68
CA GLY A 97 24.68 -18.96 -2.95
C GLY A 97 23.87 -17.69 -3.25
N GLY A 98 22.58 -17.67 -2.91
CA GLY A 98 21.70 -16.52 -3.15
C GLY A 98 21.45 -16.23 -4.63
N ARG A 99 21.38 -17.28 -5.46
CA ARG A 99 21.21 -17.16 -6.92
C ARG A 99 19.73 -17.21 -7.31
N PHE A 100 19.40 -16.59 -8.44
CA PHE A 100 18.05 -16.49 -9.00
C PHE A 100 18.05 -16.96 -10.47
N PRO A 101 18.07 -18.29 -10.71
CA PRO A 101 18.03 -18.82 -12.07
C PRO A 101 16.72 -18.46 -12.79
N PRO A 102 16.72 -18.51 -14.14
CA PRO A 102 15.49 -18.48 -14.92
C PRO A 102 14.53 -19.59 -14.48
N HIS A 103 13.25 -19.29 -14.42
CA HIS A 103 12.23 -20.22 -13.91
C HIS A 103 10.90 -20.08 -14.67
N GLY A 104 10.00 -21.04 -14.44
CA GLY A 104 8.76 -21.22 -15.21
C GLY A 104 8.73 -22.54 -15.99
N ALA A 105 7.60 -22.86 -16.63
CA ALA A 105 7.42 -24.11 -17.38
C ALA A 105 8.41 -24.24 -18.54
N GLN A 106 8.71 -23.12 -19.19
CA GLN A 106 9.72 -22.99 -20.24
C GLN A 106 10.58 -21.78 -19.87
N PRO A 107 11.59 -21.97 -19.01
CA PRO A 107 12.46 -20.87 -18.59
C PRO A 107 13.17 -20.28 -19.82
N PRO A 108 13.28 -18.95 -19.95
CA PRO A 108 14.04 -18.34 -21.03
C PRO A 108 15.52 -18.74 -20.89
N ALA A 109 16.19 -18.88 -22.03
CA ALA A 109 17.64 -18.99 -22.05
C ALA A 109 18.26 -17.72 -21.46
N GLY A 110 19.36 -17.86 -20.72
CA GLY A 110 20.02 -16.72 -20.09
C GLY A 110 20.99 -17.13 -18.98
N ASP A 111 21.47 -16.13 -18.25
CA ASP A 111 22.33 -16.30 -17.09
C ASP A 111 21.65 -17.20 -16.06
N GLN A 112 22.25 -18.36 -15.77
CA GLN A 112 21.73 -19.33 -14.82
C GLN A 112 21.89 -18.89 -13.35
N GLU A 113 22.65 -17.83 -13.07
CA GLU A 113 22.79 -17.27 -11.73
C GLU A 113 21.79 -16.14 -11.46
N GLN A 114 21.45 -15.33 -12.47
CA GLN A 114 20.70 -14.08 -12.26
C GLN A 114 19.54 -13.85 -13.24
N GLY A 115 19.34 -14.69 -14.26
CA GLY A 115 18.31 -14.46 -15.27
C GLY A 115 16.89 -14.38 -14.72
N GLY A 116 16.62 -15.00 -13.56
CA GLY A 116 15.36 -14.86 -12.84
C GLY A 116 15.10 -13.44 -12.31
N LEU A 117 16.15 -12.66 -12.01
CA LEU A 117 16.03 -11.26 -11.62
C LEU A 117 15.60 -10.38 -12.80
N GLU A 118 16.03 -10.70 -14.02
CA GLU A 118 15.58 -9.98 -15.22
C GLU A 118 14.13 -10.30 -15.57
N GLN A 119 13.72 -11.56 -15.43
CA GLN A 119 12.30 -11.95 -15.54
C GLN A 119 11.44 -11.18 -14.52
N ALA A 120 11.85 -11.17 -13.25
CA ALA A 120 11.16 -10.45 -12.19
C ALA A 120 11.14 -8.94 -12.48
N GLY A 121 12.24 -8.36 -12.96
CA GLY A 121 12.34 -6.94 -13.30
C GLY A 121 11.41 -6.52 -14.44
N ALA A 122 11.18 -7.37 -15.43
CA ALA A 122 10.18 -7.13 -16.47
C ALA A 122 8.76 -7.09 -15.90
N LEU A 123 8.40 -8.09 -15.09
CA LEU A 123 7.07 -8.19 -14.49
C LEU A 123 6.80 -7.08 -13.47
N VAL A 124 7.78 -6.73 -12.63
CA VAL A 124 7.68 -5.62 -11.67
C VAL A 124 7.40 -4.29 -12.40
N ARG A 125 8.09 -4.02 -13.51
CA ARG A 125 7.81 -2.83 -14.34
C ARG A 125 6.39 -2.86 -14.88
N GLU A 126 5.96 -3.98 -15.45
CA GLU A 126 4.61 -4.12 -16.00
C GLU A 126 3.52 -3.84 -14.95
N LEU A 127 3.71 -4.36 -13.73
CA LEU A 127 2.80 -4.17 -12.60
C LEU A 127 2.81 -2.72 -12.09
N THR A 128 3.99 -2.15 -11.88
CA THR A 128 4.15 -0.78 -11.36
C THR A 128 3.73 0.29 -12.36
N ASP A 129 3.88 0.05 -13.67
CA ASP A 129 3.36 0.91 -14.73
C ASP A 129 1.83 0.98 -14.71
N ARG A 130 1.16 -0.05 -14.20
CA ARG A 130 -0.28 -0.09 -13.93
C ARG A 130 -0.66 0.38 -12.53
N GLY A 131 0.30 0.85 -11.73
CA GLY A 131 0.08 1.39 -10.39
C GLY A 131 -0.01 0.36 -9.27
N PHE A 132 0.24 -0.93 -9.54
CA PHE A 132 0.30 -1.93 -8.48
C PHE A 132 1.54 -1.70 -7.61
N LEU A 133 1.35 -1.75 -6.30
CA LEU A 133 2.44 -1.89 -5.35
C LEU A 133 2.97 -3.33 -5.39
N VAL A 134 4.30 -3.52 -5.33
CA VAL A 134 4.88 -4.85 -5.43
C VAL A 134 5.72 -5.19 -4.20
N VAL A 135 5.47 -6.37 -3.63
CA VAL A 135 6.38 -7.06 -2.70
C VAL A 135 7.10 -8.15 -3.48
N ILE A 136 8.42 -8.25 -3.36
CA ILE A 136 9.18 -9.34 -3.96
C ILE A 136 9.54 -10.33 -2.83
N GLY A 137 8.97 -11.54 -2.86
CA GLY A 137 9.18 -12.56 -1.85
C GLY A 137 10.10 -13.68 -2.30
N ILE A 138 11.14 -13.95 -1.52
CA ILE A 138 12.05 -15.08 -1.74
C ILE A 138 11.36 -16.38 -1.32
N VAL A 139 11.28 -17.33 -2.25
CA VAL A 139 10.89 -18.71 -1.96
C VAL A 139 12.03 -19.67 -2.30
N PRO A 140 12.09 -20.86 -1.67
CA PRO A 140 13.06 -21.88 -2.07
C PRO A 140 12.99 -22.23 -3.56
N GLY A 141 14.14 -22.35 -4.23
CA GLY A 141 14.22 -22.78 -5.64
C GLY A 141 14.28 -24.29 -5.85
N ALA A 142 14.18 -25.09 -4.78
CA ALA A 142 14.14 -26.53 -4.84
C ALA A 142 13.39 -27.11 -3.64
N ALA A 143 12.80 -28.28 -3.81
CA ALA A 143 12.15 -29.00 -2.73
C ALA A 143 13.14 -29.39 -1.63
N GLY A 144 12.75 -29.19 -0.37
CA GLY A 144 13.60 -29.48 0.79
C GLY A 144 14.82 -28.58 0.95
N TYR A 145 14.96 -27.47 0.20
CA TYR A 145 16.04 -26.50 0.37
C TYR A 145 15.61 -25.33 1.29
N PRO A 146 15.97 -25.33 2.58
CA PRO A 146 15.88 -24.13 3.41
C PRO A 146 17.11 -23.23 3.16
N PRO A 147 16.94 -21.99 2.67
CA PRO A 147 18.07 -21.07 2.49
C PRO A 147 18.79 -20.77 3.81
N SER A 148 20.12 -20.80 3.81
CA SER A 148 20.90 -20.35 4.96
C SER A 148 20.85 -18.81 5.10
N THR A 149 21.24 -18.29 6.27
CA THR A 149 21.41 -16.83 6.44
C THR A 149 22.38 -16.26 5.40
N SER A 150 23.47 -16.97 5.08
CA SER A 150 24.44 -16.52 4.08
C SER A 150 23.85 -16.47 2.66
N ASP A 151 23.01 -17.45 2.29
CA ASP A 151 22.30 -17.46 1.01
C ASP A 151 21.33 -16.28 0.92
N LEU A 152 20.58 -16.01 2.00
CA LEU A 152 19.64 -14.91 2.06
C LEU A 152 20.34 -13.54 2.01
N VAL A 153 21.47 -13.36 2.71
CA VAL A 153 22.28 -12.12 2.61
C VAL A 153 22.78 -11.92 1.17
N ALA A 154 23.31 -12.96 0.55
CA ALA A 154 23.78 -12.89 -0.84
C ALA A 154 22.63 -12.56 -1.80
N GLY A 155 21.47 -13.20 -1.64
CA GLY A 155 20.27 -12.95 -2.44
C GLY A 155 19.73 -11.54 -2.27
N LEU A 156 19.64 -11.04 -1.02
CA LEU A 156 19.22 -9.67 -0.72
C LEU A 156 20.14 -8.63 -1.33
N ARG A 157 21.46 -8.85 -1.34
CA ARG A 157 22.42 -7.95 -2.01
C ARG A 157 22.20 -7.88 -3.52
N ARG A 158 21.88 -9.01 -4.15
CA ARG A 158 21.56 -9.04 -5.59
C ARG A 158 20.23 -8.35 -5.89
N LEU A 159 19.22 -8.56 -5.05
CA LEU A 159 17.95 -7.83 -5.16
C LEU A 159 18.15 -6.33 -4.98
N ALA A 160 18.89 -5.91 -3.97
CA ALA A 160 19.26 -4.51 -3.73
C ALA A 160 19.94 -3.89 -4.96
N SER A 161 20.95 -4.58 -5.51
CA SER A 161 21.63 -4.13 -6.72
C SER A 161 20.69 -3.99 -7.92
N ARG A 162 19.67 -4.85 -8.04
CA ARG A 162 18.75 -4.87 -9.19
C ARG A 162 17.60 -3.89 -9.07
N PHE A 163 17.14 -3.63 -7.85
CA PHE A 163 15.86 -2.98 -7.58
C PHE A 163 15.94 -1.72 -6.71
N SER A 164 17.13 -1.30 -6.28
CA SER A 164 17.31 -0.08 -5.45
C SER A 164 16.76 1.20 -6.08
N ALA A 165 16.74 1.29 -7.41
CA ALA A 165 16.16 2.41 -8.15
C ALA A 165 14.70 2.19 -8.59
N THR A 166 14.10 1.05 -8.25
CA THR A 166 12.76 0.67 -8.71
C THR A 166 11.69 1.27 -7.80
N GLY A 167 10.80 2.05 -8.40
CA GLY A 167 9.63 2.60 -7.72
C GLY A 167 8.51 1.59 -7.49
N GLY A 168 7.52 1.96 -6.68
CA GLY A 168 6.33 1.14 -6.44
C GLY A 168 6.56 -0.14 -5.61
N LEU A 169 7.75 -0.31 -5.04
CA LEU A 169 8.04 -1.44 -4.18
C LEU A 169 7.65 -1.17 -2.73
N VAL A 170 7.05 -2.18 -2.09
CA VAL A 170 6.86 -2.27 -0.64
C VAL A 170 8.10 -2.86 0.03
N GLY A 171 8.88 -3.65 -0.71
CA GLY A 171 10.18 -4.15 -0.30
C GLY A 171 10.39 -5.63 -0.62
N PHE A 172 11.30 -6.25 0.13
CA PHE A 172 11.72 -7.62 -0.07
C PHE A 172 11.30 -8.49 1.11
N GLU A 173 10.67 -9.63 0.83
CA GLU A 173 10.24 -10.59 1.84
C GLU A 173 11.16 -11.81 1.84
N VAL A 174 11.56 -12.25 3.03
CA VAL A 174 12.33 -13.47 3.27
C VAL A 174 11.49 -14.51 4.02
N PRO A 175 11.83 -15.81 3.88
CA PRO A 175 11.30 -16.86 4.76
C PRO A 175 11.55 -16.55 6.24
N THR A 176 10.87 -17.29 7.13
CA THR A 176 11.07 -17.16 8.58
C THR A 176 12.55 -17.24 8.92
N SER A 177 13.06 -16.23 9.62
CA SER A 177 14.47 -16.14 10.01
C SER A 177 14.61 -15.56 11.40
N ASN A 178 15.63 -16.03 12.12
CA ASN A 178 16.07 -15.49 13.41
C ASN A 178 17.22 -14.48 13.27
N ALA A 179 17.76 -14.26 12.05
CA ALA A 179 18.92 -13.41 11.78
C ALA A 179 18.53 -12.06 11.14
N LEU A 180 17.44 -11.44 11.60
CA LEU A 180 16.85 -10.26 10.96
C LEU A 180 17.79 -9.05 10.90
N ASP A 181 18.63 -8.85 11.91
CA ASP A 181 19.59 -7.74 11.95
C ASP A 181 20.66 -7.88 10.87
N GLU A 182 21.20 -9.08 10.70
CA GLU A 182 22.19 -9.40 9.67
C GLU A 182 21.60 -9.26 8.27
N LEU A 183 20.39 -9.79 8.05
CA LEU A 183 19.67 -9.66 6.79
C LEU A 183 19.35 -8.20 6.46
N SER A 184 18.92 -7.43 7.45
CA SER A 184 18.66 -6.00 7.30
C SER A 184 19.92 -5.22 6.95
N ALA A 185 21.05 -5.54 7.58
CA ALA A 185 22.35 -4.94 7.24
C ALA A 185 22.80 -5.33 5.83
N GLY A 186 22.59 -6.59 5.44
CA GLY A 186 22.86 -7.09 4.09
C GLY A 186 22.09 -6.32 3.01
N LEU A 187 20.79 -6.14 3.20
CA LEU A 187 19.95 -5.35 2.30
C LEU A 187 20.40 -3.87 2.24
N ARG A 188 20.56 -3.23 3.40
CA ARG A 188 20.92 -1.81 3.51
C ARG A 188 22.26 -1.44 2.89
N SER A 189 23.15 -2.41 2.70
CA SER A 189 24.43 -2.18 2.02
C SER A 189 24.29 -1.81 0.54
N GLY A 190 23.19 -2.18 -0.11
CA GLY A 190 22.91 -1.85 -1.52
C GLY A 190 21.58 -1.13 -1.75
N ASP A 191 20.69 -1.07 -0.75
CA ASP A 191 19.37 -0.45 -0.87
C ASP A 191 18.98 0.24 0.44
N ALA A 192 19.01 1.57 0.43
CA ALA A 192 18.72 2.39 1.60
C ALA A 192 17.22 2.64 1.83
N HIS A 193 16.34 2.22 0.91
CA HIS A 193 14.97 2.70 0.85
C HIS A 193 13.94 1.59 1.03
N HIS A 194 14.18 0.41 0.45
CA HIS A 194 13.22 -0.69 0.51
C HIS A 194 13.29 -1.45 1.84
N THR A 195 12.13 -1.86 2.33
CA THR A 195 11.99 -2.52 3.62
C THR A 195 12.21 -4.03 3.51
N LEU A 196 12.90 -4.62 4.49
CA LEU A 196 12.96 -6.07 4.67
C LEU A 196 11.73 -6.55 5.45
N TRP A 197 11.02 -7.55 4.93
CA TRP A 197 9.88 -8.21 5.56
C TRP A 197 10.22 -9.65 5.88
N ALA A 198 9.83 -10.13 7.06
CA ALA A 198 10.08 -11.51 7.46
C ALA A 198 8.78 -12.26 7.68
N ALA A 199 8.63 -13.39 6.99
CA ALA A 199 7.49 -14.26 7.15
C ALA A 199 7.45 -14.88 8.57
N GLN A 200 6.27 -14.91 9.18
CA GLN A 200 6.06 -15.47 10.53
C GLN A 200 4.59 -15.90 10.72
N PRO A 201 4.29 -16.74 11.72
CA PRO A 201 2.90 -17.06 12.08
C PRO A 201 2.11 -15.80 12.45
N ALA A 202 0.85 -15.72 12.05
CA ALA A 202 -0.01 -14.61 12.44
C ALA A 202 -0.42 -14.75 13.93
N PRO A 203 -0.21 -13.73 14.77
CA PRO A 203 -0.49 -13.85 16.21
C PRO A 203 -1.98 -13.92 16.54
N PHE A 204 -2.85 -13.54 15.62
CA PHE A 204 -4.31 -13.51 15.79
C PHE A 204 -5.05 -14.65 15.06
N ALA A 205 -4.34 -15.45 14.26
CA ALA A 205 -4.91 -16.54 13.47
C ALA A 205 -3.83 -17.61 13.23
N PRO A 206 -3.76 -18.69 14.03
CA PRO A 206 -2.66 -19.66 14.00
C PRO A 206 -2.41 -20.34 12.64
N ALA A 207 -3.46 -20.45 11.82
CA ALA A 207 -3.38 -21.04 10.48
C ALA A 207 -3.00 -20.01 9.39
N ALA A 208 -2.92 -18.72 9.73
CA ALA A 208 -2.51 -17.66 8.81
C ALA A 208 -1.03 -17.29 9.02
N ARG A 209 -0.45 -16.66 8.00
CA ARG A 209 0.91 -16.11 8.06
C ARG A 209 0.90 -14.63 7.73
N VAL A 210 1.84 -13.91 8.33
CA VAL A 210 2.12 -12.52 8.01
C VAL A 210 3.57 -12.37 7.58
N ALA A 211 3.86 -11.35 6.79
CA ALA A 211 5.20 -10.80 6.72
C ALA A 211 5.21 -9.51 7.55
N ALA A 212 6.19 -9.37 8.44
CA ALA A 212 6.25 -8.23 9.33
C ALA A 212 7.66 -7.66 9.48
N ASN A 213 7.70 -6.38 9.83
CA ASN A 213 8.88 -5.63 10.21
C ASN A 213 8.50 -4.72 11.39
N ALA A 214 9.07 -4.99 12.57
CA ALA A 214 8.69 -4.34 13.81
C ALA A 214 7.16 -4.39 14.03
N GLY A 215 6.49 -3.23 14.09
CA GLY A 215 5.05 -3.12 14.33
C GLY A 215 4.17 -3.05 13.08
N ALA A 216 4.73 -3.18 11.88
CA ALA A 216 3.97 -3.16 10.62
C ALA A 216 4.03 -4.53 9.92
N GLY A 217 3.03 -4.83 9.10
CA GLY A 217 3.01 -6.06 8.31
C GLY A 217 1.76 -6.20 7.45
N TYR A 218 1.69 -7.34 6.76
CA TYR A 218 0.57 -7.74 5.91
C TYR A 218 0.42 -9.26 5.93
N ILE A 219 -0.79 -9.74 5.63
CA ILE A 219 -1.10 -11.17 5.60
C ILE A 219 -0.64 -11.78 4.27
N THR A 220 0.00 -12.94 4.33
CA THR A 220 0.51 -13.66 3.15
C THR A 220 0.08 -15.13 3.10
N GLY A 221 -0.31 -15.72 4.23
CA GLY A 221 -0.75 -17.12 4.29
C GLY A 221 -2.20 -17.24 4.73
N TRP A 222 -2.96 -18.09 4.03
CA TRP A 222 -4.39 -18.29 4.19
C TRP A 222 -4.64 -19.74 4.62
N ALA A 223 -5.56 -19.93 5.58
CA ALA A 223 -5.69 -21.18 6.33
C ALA A 223 -6.05 -22.40 5.47
N ASP A 224 -7.32 -22.51 5.07
CA ASP A 224 -7.85 -23.63 4.27
C ASP A 224 -8.36 -23.20 2.89
N GLY A 225 -8.28 -21.90 2.58
CA GLY A 225 -8.62 -21.35 1.27
C GLY A 225 -10.10 -21.34 0.97
N SER A 226 -10.94 -21.79 1.93
CA SER A 226 -12.37 -21.71 1.76
C SER A 226 -12.80 -20.25 1.70
N ALA A 227 -13.84 -20.00 0.92
CA ALA A 227 -14.40 -18.67 0.74
C ALA A 227 -14.80 -18.02 2.09
N ALA A 228 -15.28 -18.82 3.04
CA ALA A 228 -15.68 -18.38 4.37
C ALA A 228 -14.49 -17.97 5.25
N THR A 229 -13.44 -18.79 5.32
CA THR A 229 -12.25 -18.44 6.13
C THR A 229 -11.48 -17.28 5.52
N ALA A 230 -11.45 -17.18 4.18
CA ALA A 230 -10.88 -16.02 3.49
C ALA A 230 -11.64 -14.73 3.84
N GLY A 231 -12.97 -14.77 3.84
CA GLY A 231 -13.80 -13.64 4.29
C GLY A 231 -13.51 -13.25 5.73
N ALA A 232 -13.51 -14.21 6.66
CA ALA A 232 -13.25 -13.94 8.07
C ALA A 232 -11.83 -13.37 8.33
N LEU A 233 -10.82 -13.84 7.59
CA LEU A 233 -9.47 -13.31 7.70
C LEU A 233 -9.36 -11.89 7.13
N ALA A 234 -10.09 -11.59 6.05
CA ALA A 234 -10.20 -10.23 5.53
C ALA A 234 -10.91 -9.29 6.52
N ASP A 235 -12.00 -9.72 7.17
CA ASP A 235 -12.66 -8.95 8.23
C ASP A 235 -11.72 -8.66 9.41
N ALA A 236 -10.91 -9.65 9.82
CA ALA A 236 -9.89 -9.44 10.85
C ALA A 236 -8.83 -8.43 10.39
N ALA A 237 -8.38 -8.52 9.14
CA ALA A 237 -7.43 -7.57 8.57
C ALA A 237 -8.00 -6.14 8.55
N ASP A 238 -9.30 -5.97 8.28
CA ASP A 238 -10.00 -4.69 8.35
C ASP A 238 -9.92 -4.10 9.75
N ALA A 239 -10.25 -4.89 10.77
CA ALA A 239 -10.20 -4.49 12.18
C ALA A 239 -8.79 -4.08 12.64
N PHE A 240 -7.74 -4.70 12.10
CA PHE A 240 -6.35 -4.42 12.45
C PHE A 240 -5.64 -3.43 11.52
N ASN A 241 -6.32 -2.89 10.49
CA ASN A 241 -5.71 -2.06 9.45
C ASN A 241 -4.51 -2.75 8.78
N LEU A 242 -4.67 -4.03 8.43
CA LEU A 242 -3.65 -4.82 7.75
C LEU A 242 -3.96 -4.99 6.27
N GLY A 243 -2.94 -4.81 5.44
CA GLY A 243 -2.97 -5.27 4.05
C GLY A 243 -2.83 -6.78 3.96
N TRP A 244 -3.07 -7.33 2.77
CA TRP A 244 -2.99 -8.77 2.53
C TRP A 244 -2.78 -9.12 1.06
N PHE A 245 -2.20 -10.30 0.83
CA PHE A 245 -2.01 -10.90 -0.48
C PHE A 245 -2.64 -12.28 -0.48
N TYR A 246 -3.74 -12.44 -1.21
CA TYR A 246 -4.44 -13.71 -1.34
C TYR A 246 -3.59 -14.75 -2.05
N ASP A 247 -3.43 -15.91 -1.42
CA ASP A 247 -2.89 -17.11 -2.04
C ASP A 247 -3.78 -18.28 -1.60
N ALA A 248 -4.11 -19.18 -2.53
CA ALA A 248 -4.86 -20.36 -2.16
C ALA A 248 -3.90 -21.34 -1.45
N PRO A 249 -4.23 -21.84 -0.25
CA PRO A 249 -3.43 -22.87 0.39
C PRO A 249 -3.37 -24.10 -0.51
N ALA A 250 -2.15 -24.53 -0.81
CA ALA A 250 -1.94 -25.73 -1.60
C ALA A 250 -2.29 -26.95 -0.74
N THR A 251 -3.48 -27.53 -0.93
CA THR A 251 -3.81 -28.81 -0.31
C THR A 251 -2.81 -29.88 -0.77
N GLY A 252 -2.17 -30.56 0.19
CA GLY A 252 -1.32 -31.72 -0.08
C GLY A 252 0.03 -31.47 -0.76
N ARG A 253 0.53 -30.22 -0.81
CA ARG A 253 1.89 -29.95 -1.33
C ARG A 253 2.82 -29.52 -0.19
N PRO A 254 4.03 -30.11 -0.06
CA PRO A 254 5.01 -29.54 0.83
C PRO A 254 5.30 -28.11 0.39
N SER A 255 5.31 -27.19 1.34
CA SER A 255 5.60 -25.75 1.18
C SER A 255 7.05 -25.45 0.76
N THR A 256 7.74 -26.40 0.14
CA THR A 256 9.18 -26.29 -0.11
C THR A 256 9.42 -26.34 -1.61
N GLY A 257 9.57 -25.13 -2.15
CA GLY A 257 10.23 -24.81 -3.39
C GLY A 257 9.57 -25.16 -4.71
N ILE A 258 9.91 -24.38 -5.72
CA ILE A 258 9.52 -24.57 -7.11
C ILE A 258 10.82 -24.91 -7.85
N GLY A 259 10.96 -26.18 -8.24
CA GLY A 259 12.11 -26.63 -9.02
C GLY A 259 12.11 -26.08 -10.44
N ALA A 260 13.22 -26.25 -11.15
CA ALA A 260 13.30 -25.87 -12.57
C ALA A 260 12.16 -26.53 -13.39
N GLY A 261 11.49 -25.75 -14.23
CA GLY A 261 10.36 -26.23 -15.03
C GLY A 261 9.01 -26.31 -14.30
N GLN A 262 8.96 -26.07 -12.98
CA GLN A 262 7.71 -26.13 -12.22
C GLN A 262 6.99 -24.78 -12.19
N VAL A 263 5.66 -24.82 -12.17
CA VAL A 263 4.78 -23.64 -12.08
C VAL A 263 3.64 -23.93 -11.11
N ARG A 264 3.29 -22.96 -10.27
CA ARG A 264 2.09 -23.02 -9.43
C ARG A 264 1.00 -22.14 -10.04
N ALA A 265 -0.18 -22.71 -10.23
CA ALA A 265 -1.32 -21.97 -10.76
C ALA A 265 -1.61 -20.73 -9.90
N LEU A 266 -1.95 -19.63 -10.58
CA LEU A 266 -2.44 -18.42 -9.93
C LEU A 266 -3.76 -18.74 -9.22
N ALA A 267 -3.88 -18.29 -7.97
CA ALA A 267 -5.09 -18.50 -7.19
C ALA A 267 -6.23 -17.59 -7.69
N THR A 268 -7.44 -18.13 -7.80
CA THR A 268 -8.65 -17.33 -8.03
C THR A 268 -9.17 -16.79 -6.70
N PRO A 269 -9.21 -15.46 -6.51
CA PRO A 269 -9.78 -14.84 -5.32
C PRO A 269 -11.26 -15.19 -5.13
N PRO A 270 -11.70 -15.58 -3.93
CA PRO A 270 -13.13 -15.73 -3.63
C PRO A 270 -13.83 -14.37 -3.60
N ALA A 271 -15.13 -14.34 -3.89
CA ALA A 271 -15.89 -13.08 -3.94
C ALA A 271 -15.89 -12.31 -2.61
N GLN A 272 -15.76 -13.01 -1.47
CA GLN A 272 -15.81 -12.48 -0.11
C GLN A 272 -14.69 -11.48 0.19
N ILE A 273 -13.57 -11.55 -0.54
CA ILE A 273 -12.44 -10.63 -0.36
C ILE A 273 -12.43 -9.48 -1.38
N VAL A 274 -13.36 -9.50 -2.35
CA VAL A 274 -13.59 -8.40 -3.30
C VAL A 274 -14.57 -7.41 -2.66
N ARG A 275 -14.03 -6.38 -1.99
CA ARG A 275 -14.79 -5.48 -1.12
C ARG A 275 -14.18 -4.09 -1.03
N PRO A 276 -14.96 -3.06 -0.67
CA PRO A 276 -14.43 -1.71 -0.53
C PRO A 276 -13.44 -1.57 0.62
N TYR A 277 -12.45 -0.70 0.44
CA TYR A 277 -11.43 -0.42 1.45
C TYR A 277 -10.64 0.85 1.15
N PRO A 278 -9.97 1.45 2.15
CA PRO A 278 -9.20 2.65 1.96
C PRO A 278 -7.77 2.32 1.51
N ALA A 279 -7.53 2.24 0.19
CA ALA A 279 -6.23 1.86 -0.36
C ALA A 279 -5.08 2.80 0.05
N ALA A 280 -5.35 4.11 0.19
CA ALA A 280 -4.39 5.06 0.75
C ALA A 280 -5.11 6.16 1.53
N VAL A 281 -4.69 6.42 2.77
CA VAL A 281 -5.34 7.39 3.67
C VAL A 281 -4.43 8.57 3.93
N ALA A 282 -4.89 9.77 3.60
CA ALA A 282 -4.26 11.05 3.97
C ALA A 282 -4.51 11.36 5.45
N GLY A 283 -4.08 10.44 6.30
CA GLY A 283 -4.36 10.42 7.73
C GLY A 283 -3.97 9.11 8.39
N THR A 284 -4.29 9.01 9.67
CA THR A 284 -4.19 7.77 10.44
C THR A 284 -5.58 7.14 10.57
N PRO A 285 -5.81 5.96 9.96
CA PRO A 285 -7.08 5.25 10.09
C PRO A 285 -7.44 4.97 11.55
N ARG A 286 -8.71 5.14 11.89
CA ARG A 286 -9.26 4.80 13.22
C ARG A 286 -10.09 3.53 13.14
N SER A 287 -10.92 3.42 12.11
CA SER A 287 -11.71 2.24 11.80
C SER A 287 -12.14 2.28 10.34
N TYR A 288 -12.34 1.11 9.76
CA TYR A 288 -13.09 0.96 8.52
C TYR A 288 -13.70 -0.44 8.44
N GLY A 289 -14.65 -0.61 7.53
CA GLY A 289 -15.27 -1.91 7.24
C GLY A 289 -16.62 -1.74 6.56
N SER A 290 -17.18 -2.87 6.13
CA SER A 290 -18.55 -2.94 5.61
C SER A 290 -19.44 -3.71 6.56
N ASP A 291 -20.68 -3.26 6.72
CA ASP A 291 -21.70 -4.03 7.42
C ASP A 291 -22.40 -5.04 6.49
N ALA A 292 -23.31 -5.83 7.05
CA ALA A 292 -24.07 -6.84 6.31
C ALA A 292 -25.02 -6.24 5.24
N ALA A 293 -25.34 -4.94 5.33
CA ALA A 293 -26.12 -4.23 4.33
C ALA A 293 -25.25 -3.69 3.17
N GLY A 294 -23.93 -3.94 3.20
CA GLY A 294 -22.98 -3.46 2.21
C GLY A 294 -22.60 -1.99 2.39
N VAL A 295 -22.94 -1.36 3.52
CA VAL A 295 -22.55 0.03 3.79
C VAL A 295 -21.10 0.04 4.28
N PHE A 296 -20.22 0.64 3.49
CA PHE A 296 -18.83 0.86 3.85
C PHE A 296 -18.67 2.13 4.67
N ARG A 297 -17.93 2.04 5.77
CA ARG A 297 -17.61 3.17 6.65
C ARG A 297 -16.11 3.27 6.83
N LEU A 298 -15.60 4.50 6.85
CA LEU A 298 -14.22 4.85 7.18
C LEU A 298 -14.21 6.05 8.13
N ALA A 299 -13.43 5.97 9.19
CA ALA A 299 -13.09 7.10 10.04
C ALA A 299 -11.56 7.23 10.14
N TYR A 300 -11.04 8.44 9.97
CA TYR A 300 -9.61 8.71 10.13
C TYR A 300 -9.34 10.10 10.71
N GLN A 301 -8.18 10.25 11.32
CA GLN A 301 -7.64 11.56 11.70
C GLN A 301 -6.72 12.05 10.58
N PRO A 302 -6.91 13.26 10.02
CA PRO A 302 -6.12 13.77 8.90
C PRO A 302 -4.74 14.29 9.34
N ALA A 303 -3.98 13.43 10.02
CA ALA A 303 -2.62 13.67 10.48
C ALA A 303 -1.72 12.50 10.09
N ARG A 304 -0.47 12.79 9.75
CA ARG A 304 0.53 11.76 9.38
C ARG A 304 0.81 10.83 10.56
N ALA A 305 1.12 9.58 10.27
CA ALA A 305 1.41 8.57 11.30
C ALA A 305 2.61 8.93 12.22
N ALA A 306 3.60 9.67 11.71
CA ALA A 306 4.73 10.20 12.48
C ALA A 306 4.50 11.63 13.03
N GLY A 307 3.28 12.16 12.92
CA GLY A 307 2.97 13.56 13.22
C GLY A 307 3.23 14.49 12.04
N GLY A 308 2.67 15.70 12.14
CA GLY A 308 2.68 16.70 11.07
C GLY A 308 1.45 16.64 10.15
N ALA A 309 1.33 17.65 9.31
CA ALA A 309 0.20 17.84 8.39
C ALA A 309 0.49 17.29 6.99
N PHE A 310 -0.57 17.01 6.24
CA PHE A 310 -0.48 16.73 4.82
C PHE A 310 -0.46 18.04 4.01
N PRO A 311 0.22 18.08 2.85
CA PRO A 311 0.01 19.14 1.87
C PRO A 311 -1.48 19.30 1.56
N ALA A 312 -1.92 20.54 1.35
CA ALA A 312 -3.29 20.83 0.93
C ALA A 312 -3.62 20.04 -0.35
N GLY A 313 -4.84 19.51 -0.42
CA GLY A 313 -5.27 18.72 -1.59
C GLY A 313 -4.80 17.26 -1.59
N THR A 314 -4.08 16.79 -0.58
CA THR A 314 -3.74 15.35 -0.49
C THR A 314 -5.01 14.53 -0.28
N ALA A 315 -5.35 13.71 -1.26
CA ALA A 315 -6.55 12.88 -1.22
C ALA A 315 -6.31 11.51 -0.57
N THR A 316 -7.28 11.10 0.25
CA THR A 316 -7.54 9.70 0.62
C THR A 316 -8.20 9.00 -0.57
N ALA A 317 -7.67 7.84 -0.96
CA ALA A 317 -8.18 6.99 -2.03
C ALA A 317 -8.90 5.77 -1.45
N ILE A 318 -10.17 5.60 -1.80
CA ILE A 318 -11.03 4.50 -1.36
C ILE A 318 -11.45 3.71 -2.58
N VAL A 319 -11.13 2.42 -2.60
CA VAL A 319 -11.51 1.53 -3.69
C VAL A 319 -12.95 1.08 -3.48
N LEU A 320 -13.75 1.17 -4.53
CA LEU A 320 -15.16 0.78 -4.57
C LEU A 320 -15.37 -0.19 -5.75
N PRO A 321 -15.18 -1.50 -5.55
CA PRO A 321 -15.32 -2.47 -6.63
C PRO A 321 -16.75 -2.49 -7.18
N GLY A 322 -16.88 -2.55 -8.51
CA GLY A 322 -18.19 -2.68 -9.16
C GLY A 322 -18.98 -3.91 -8.72
N TRP A 323 -18.28 -4.94 -8.25
CA TRP A 323 -18.87 -6.15 -7.67
C TRP A 323 -19.62 -5.88 -6.37
N SER A 324 -19.12 -4.98 -5.52
CA SER A 324 -19.76 -4.64 -4.25
C SER A 324 -20.89 -3.61 -4.42
N PHE A 325 -20.82 -2.80 -5.48
CA PHE A 325 -21.77 -1.73 -5.78
C PHE A 325 -22.35 -1.87 -7.20
N SER A 326 -22.90 -3.04 -7.52
CA SER A 326 -23.34 -3.38 -8.88
C SER A 326 -24.42 -2.45 -9.44
N SER A 327 -25.18 -1.80 -8.58
CA SER A 327 -26.23 -0.83 -8.95
C SER A 327 -25.80 0.62 -8.75
N GLY A 328 -24.54 0.87 -8.39
CA GLY A 328 -24.04 2.18 -7.99
C GLY A 328 -24.00 2.40 -6.48
N TYR A 329 -23.57 3.59 -6.08
CA TYR A 329 -23.39 3.97 -4.68
C TYR A 329 -23.68 5.45 -4.45
N GLN A 330 -24.00 5.78 -3.19
CA GLN A 330 -24.07 7.14 -2.69
C GLN A 330 -23.03 7.36 -1.59
N VAL A 331 -22.51 8.58 -1.48
CA VAL A 331 -21.44 8.92 -0.53
C VAL A 331 -21.89 10.04 0.40
N ARG A 332 -21.63 9.89 1.69
CA ARG A 332 -21.70 10.96 2.68
C ARG A 332 -20.31 11.15 3.30
N VAL A 333 -19.81 12.39 3.26
CA VAL A 333 -18.53 12.76 3.90
C VAL A 333 -18.77 13.86 4.92
N THR A 334 -18.17 13.71 6.11
CA THR A 334 -18.07 14.78 7.12
C THR A 334 -16.60 15.09 7.35
N GLY A 335 -16.25 16.37 7.50
CA GLY A 335 -14.86 16.81 7.69
C GLY A 335 -13.98 16.76 6.42
N GLY A 336 -14.59 16.53 5.25
CA GLY A 336 -13.89 16.47 3.97
C GLY A 336 -14.84 16.66 2.78
N GLN A 337 -14.28 16.60 1.58
CA GLN A 337 -15.00 16.75 0.33
C GLN A 337 -14.63 15.64 -0.66
N VAL A 338 -15.63 15.17 -1.41
CA VAL A 338 -15.41 14.25 -2.54
C VAL A 338 -14.88 15.04 -3.73
N THR A 339 -13.85 14.50 -4.38
CA THR A 339 -13.15 15.13 -5.51
C THR A 339 -13.11 14.25 -6.76
N SER A 340 -13.48 12.97 -6.65
CA SER A 340 -13.66 12.07 -7.79
C SER A 340 -15.01 12.31 -8.47
N ALA A 341 -15.10 11.95 -9.75
CA ALA A 341 -16.37 11.97 -10.48
C ALA A 341 -17.38 10.93 -9.90
N PRO A 342 -18.69 11.15 -10.07
CA PRO A 342 -19.72 10.15 -9.77
C PRO A 342 -19.44 8.82 -10.48
N GLY A 343 -19.67 7.69 -9.79
CA GLY A 343 -19.47 6.35 -10.36
C GLY A 343 -18.01 5.94 -10.55
N ALA A 344 -17.05 6.66 -9.98
CA ALA A 344 -15.64 6.23 -10.00
C ALA A 344 -15.42 4.97 -9.14
N GLY A 345 -14.63 4.01 -9.64
CA GLY A 345 -14.17 2.85 -8.86
C GLY A 345 -13.11 3.18 -7.80
N VAL A 346 -12.59 4.42 -7.81
CA VAL A 346 -11.79 4.99 -6.73
C VAL A 346 -12.39 6.31 -6.31
N LEU A 347 -12.94 6.34 -5.09
CA LEU A 347 -13.46 7.53 -4.45
C LEU A 347 -12.31 8.33 -3.83
N CYS A 348 -12.19 9.60 -4.20
CA CYS A 348 -11.14 10.49 -3.72
C CYS A 348 -11.72 11.51 -2.74
N VAL A 349 -11.24 11.52 -1.50
CA VAL A 349 -11.70 12.41 -0.43
C VAL A 349 -10.55 13.27 0.08
N VAL A 350 -10.71 14.59 0.00
CA VAL A 350 -9.76 15.56 0.57
C VAL A 350 -10.32 16.06 1.90
N ALA A 351 -9.51 16.00 2.96
CA ALA A 351 -9.88 16.54 4.26
C ALA A 351 -10.06 18.07 4.19
N ALA A 352 -11.09 18.59 4.87
CA ALA A 352 -11.26 20.03 5.03
C ALA A 352 -10.13 20.60 5.89
N ALA A 353 -9.75 21.85 5.64
CA ALA A 353 -8.72 22.52 6.44
C ALA A 353 -9.11 22.53 7.93
N GLY A 354 -8.18 22.11 8.80
CA GLY A 354 -8.39 22.08 10.25
C GLY A 354 -9.33 20.97 10.76
N ALA A 355 -9.80 20.07 9.90
CA ALA A 355 -10.63 18.94 10.34
C ALA A 355 -9.85 18.08 11.36
N SER A 356 -10.46 17.79 12.51
CA SER A 356 -9.89 16.89 13.52
C SER A 356 -10.18 15.42 13.20
N GLN A 357 -11.22 15.16 12.41
CA GLN A 357 -11.67 13.85 11.97
C GLN A 357 -12.37 13.95 10.63
N VAL A 358 -12.22 12.91 9.80
CA VAL A 358 -13.01 12.70 8.60
C VAL A 358 -13.78 11.39 8.74
N THR A 359 -15.07 11.41 8.40
CA THR A 359 -15.89 10.21 8.27
C THR A 359 -16.42 10.11 6.85
N VAL A 360 -16.36 8.91 6.30
CA VAL A 360 -16.88 8.57 4.98
C VAL A 360 -17.85 7.40 5.15
N GLU A 361 -19.03 7.54 4.58
CA GLU A 361 -20.03 6.48 4.46
C GLU A 361 -20.38 6.30 2.99
N VAL A 362 -20.30 5.07 2.51
CA VAL A 362 -20.67 4.70 1.15
C VAL A 362 -21.72 3.60 1.23
N ALA A 363 -22.92 3.90 0.76
CA ALA A 363 -24.04 2.97 0.76
C ALA A 363 -24.40 2.56 -0.67
N PRO A 364 -24.85 1.30 -0.91
CA PRO A 364 -25.46 0.94 -2.18
C PRO A 364 -26.62 1.88 -2.52
N ALA A 365 -26.72 2.26 -3.79
CA ALA A 365 -27.78 3.13 -4.32
C ALA A 365 -28.12 2.71 -5.75
N SER A 366 -29.14 3.33 -6.34
CA SER A 366 -29.42 3.19 -7.78
C SER A 366 -28.56 4.16 -8.60
N GLY A 367 -28.09 3.71 -9.76
CA GLY A 367 -27.15 4.41 -10.61
C GLY A 367 -26.38 3.46 -11.52
N ALA A 368 -25.22 3.93 -11.99
CA ALA A 368 -24.28 3.09 -12.75
C ALA A 368 -23.29 2.40 -11.80
N ALA A 369 -22.95 1.15 -12.11
CA ALA A 369 -21.88 0.44 -11.40
C ALA A 369 -20.56 1.22 -11.49
N PRO A 370 -19.72 1.21 -10.44
CA PRO A 370 -18.40 1.81 -10.48
C PRO A 370 -17.57 1.34 -11.68
N VAL A 371 -16.96 2.29 -12.39
CA VAL A 371 -16.02 1.99 -13.48
C VAL A 371 -14.67 1.56 -12.87
N ALA A 372 -14.17 0.40 -13.28
CA ALA A 372 -12.86 -0.07 -12.85
C ALA A 372 -11.76 0.94 -13.22
N PRO A 373 -10.82 1.24 -12.32
CA PRO A 373 -9.80 2.24 -12.58
C PRO A 373 -8.78 1.73 -13.61
N ALA A 374 -8.20 2.66 -14.38
CA ALA A 374 -7.14 2.33 -15.35
C ALA A 374 -5.80 1.99 -14.67
N ARG A 375 -5.61 2.41 -13.41
CA ARG A 375 -4.42 2.12 -12.59
C ARG A 375 -4.85 1.64 -11.22
N ALA A 376 -4.00 0.88 -10.55
CA ALA A 376 -4.19 0.50 -9.17
C ALA A 376 -3.94 1.67 -8.22
N GLY A 377 -4.74 1.73 -7.16
CA GLY A 377 -4.46 2.50 -5.95
C GLY A 377 -4.65 4.01 -6.11
N ALA A 378 -3.81 4.74 -5.39
CA ALA A 378 -4.03 6.17 -5.17
C ALA A 378 -3.60 7.07 -6.34
N GLY A 379 -3.00 6.50 -7.40
CA GLY A 379 -2.68 7.21 -8.63
C GLY A 379 -3.92 7.70 -9.41
N ASN A 380 -5.12 7.24 -9.03
CA ASN A 380 -6.39 7.70 -9.60
C ASN A 380 -6.92 8.98 -8.95
N CYS A 381 -6.35 9.41 -7.82
CA CYS A 381 -6.74 10.66 -7.18
C CYS A 381 -5.81 11.78 -7.65
N PRO A 382 -6.29 12.72 -8.48
CA PRO A 382 -5.47 13.87 -8.85
C PRO A 382 -5.11 14.65 -7.59
N ALA A 383 -3.88 15.15 -7.52
CA ALA A 383 -3.58 16.22 -6.58
C ALA A 383 -4.49 17.40 -6.93
N ALA A 384 -5.15 17.99 -5.94
CA ALA A 384 -5.93 19.20 -6.20
C ALA A 384 -4.97 20.30 -6.65
N THR A 385 -4.84 20.49 -7.96
CA THR A 385 -4.25 21.71 -8.51
C THR A 385 -5.12 22.84 -8.00
N SER A 386 -4.53 23.85 -7.35
CA SER A 386 -5.25 25.04 -6.93
C SER A 386 -5.95 25.63 -8.16
N ALA A 387 -7.26 25.43 -8.28
CA ALA A 387 -8.03 26.10 -9.31
C ALA A 387 -7.93 27.62 -9.04
N PRO A 388 -7.76 28.47 -10.07
CA PRO A 388 -7.88 29.91 -9.91
C PRO A 388 -9.29 30.22 -9.41
N GLY A 389 -9.40 31.02 -8.36
CA GLY A 389 -10.68 31.37 -7.75
C GLY A 389 -11.68 31.93 -8.77
N ALA A 390 -12.81 31.24 -8.94
CA ALA A 390 -14.09 31.84 -9.25
C ALA A 390 -14.83 31.88 -7.91
N GLY A 391 -15.05 33.03 -7.30
CA GLY A 391 -15.84 34.12 -7.86
C GLY A 391 -17.17 34.12 -7.10
N SER A 392 -17.29 35.08 -6.19
CA SER A 392 -18.36 35.23 -5.20
C SER A 392 -19.78 35.26 -5.79
N SER A 393 -20.69 34.54 -5.11
CA SER A 393 -22.10 34.86 -4.80
C SER A 393 -23.08 35.35 -5.88
N ALA A 394 -24.22 34.64 -6.00
CA ALA A 394 -25.54 35.26 -6.00
C ALA A 394 -26.61 34.27 -5.46
N PRO A 395 -27.67 34.74 -4.76
CA PRO A 395 -28.57 33.93 -3.95
C PRO A 395 -29.81 33.46 -4.73
N VAL A 396 -30.48 32.40 -4.25
CA VAL A 396 -31.86 32.09 -4.64
C VAL A 396 -32.75 32.25 -3.42
N ALA A 397 -33.76 33.10 -3.59
CA ALA A 397 -34.70 33.58 -2.59
C ALA A 397 -35.89 32.63 -2.38
N GLU A 398 -36.55 32.86 -1.24
CA GLU A 398 -37.77 32.25 -0.69
C GLU A 398 -38.97 32.08 -1.64
N GLU A 399 -39.78 31.08 -1.32
CA GLU A 399 -41.21 30.94 -1.69
C GLU A 399 -42.05 32.16 -1.24
N PRO A 400 -43.25 32.33 -1.83
CA PRO A 400 -44.43 32.10 -0.99
C PRO A 400 -45.66 31.54 -1.73
N GLY A 401 -46.57 30.91 -0.98
CA GLY A 401 -48.01 31.04 -1.25
C GLY A 401 -48.85 29.77 -1.15
N ALA A 402 -49.47 29.59 0.01
CA ALA A 402 -50.54 28.63 0.29
C ALA A 402 -51.86 28.90 -0.47
N ARG A 403 -52.68 27.85 -0.67
CA ARG A 403 -54.08 27.75 -0.17
C ARG A 403 -54.81 26.48 -0.64
N ASP A 404 -55.51 25.88 0.33
CA ASP A 404 -56.80 25.13 0.33
C ASP A 404 -57.11 24.09 -0.76
N GLY A 405 -57.69 22.92 -0.45
CA GLY A 405 -58.28 22.44 0.80
C GLY A 405 -59.10 21.16 0.58
N GLY A 406 -59.48 20.52 1.70
CA GLY A 406 -60.58 19.53 1.86
C GLY A 406 -60.31 18.09 1.38
N GLU A 407 -60.81 17.03 2.02
CA GLU A 407 -61.38 16.80 3.35
C GLU A 407 -61.53 15.27 3.51
N ARG A 408 -61.25 14.76 4.72
CA ARG A 408 -61.77 13.52 5.37
C ARG A 408 -61.68 12.15 4.68
N ALA A 409 -61.11 11.17 5.40
CA ALA A 409 -61.92 10.14 6.09
C ALA A 409 -61.09 9.38 7.15
N ALA A 410 -61.80 8.96 8.18
CA ALA A 410 -61.35 8.44 9.46
C ALA A 410 -60.74 7.02 9.41
N GLY A 411 -59.96 6.70 10.44
CA GLY A 411 -59.44 5.36 10.73
C GLY A 411 -58.80 5.35 12.11
N GLU A 412 -59.65 5.33 13.13
CA GLU A 412 -59.30 5.13 14.54
C GLU A 412 -59.08 3.64 14.78
N ALA A 413 -57.91 3.25 15.31
CA ALA A 413 -57.71 1.96 15.97
C ALA A 413 -56.50 2.03 16.92
N ASP A 414 -56.71 1.40 18.07
CA ASP A 414 -56.03 1.55 19.33
C ASP A 414 -54.52 1.29 19.38
N SER A 415 -53.95 2.04 20.32
CA SER A 415 -52.62 1.92 20.90
C SER A 415 -52.46 0.67 21.77
N GLU A 416 -51.41 -0.10 21.50
CA GLU A 416 -50.77 -0.94 22.52
C GLU A 416 -49.25 -0.78 22.39
N SER A 417 -48.66 -0.09 23.37
CA SER A 417 -47.21 0.11 23.48
C SER A 417 -46.57 -1.04 24.25
N PRO A 418 -45.47 -1.64 23.76
CA PRO A 418 -44.51 -2.30 24.63
C PRO A 418 -43.30 -1.39 24.90
N SER A 419 -42.97 -1.33 26.19
CA SER A 419 -41.90 -0.57 26.85
C SER A 419 -40.51 -0.61 26.17
N PRO A 420 -39.73 0.49 26.22
CA PRO A 420 -38.45 0.65 25.51
C PRO A 420 -37.21 0.08 26.25
N LEU A 421 -37.36 -0.78 27.26
CA LEU A 421 -36.26 -1.13 28.17
C LEU A 421 -35.65 -2.54 28.01
N LEU A 422 -36.08 -3.34 27.02
CA LEU A 422 -35.53 -4.70 26.81
C LEU A 422 -34.76 -4.90 25.49
N LEU A 423 -34.62 -3.88 24.64
CA LEU A 423 -33.86 -3.96 23.37
C LEU A 423 -32.41 -3.45 23.45
N LEU A 424 -31.92 -3.11 24.63
CA LEU A 424 -30.58 -2.52 24.80
C LEU A 424 -29.50 -3.45 25.37
N VAL A 425 -29.77 -4.74 25.59
CA VAL A 425 -28.80 -5.61 26.31
C VAL A 425 -28.22 -6.76 25.47
N LEU A 426 -28.73 -7.06 24.27
CA LEU A 426 -28.34 -8.29 23.55
C LEU A 426 -27.37 -8.21 22.35
N PRO A 427 -26.85 -7.07 21.86
CA PRO A 427 -25.68 -7.10 20.96
C PRO A 427 -24.34 -6.83 21.66
N LEU A 428 -24.32 -6.48 22.96
CA LEU A 428 -23.10 -6.08 23.67
C LEU A 428 -22.31 -7.23 24.31
N LEU A 429 -22.89 -8.43 24.46
CA LEU A 429 -22.21 -9.57 25.10
C LEU A 429 -21.21 -10.30 24.18
N GLY A 430 -21.38 -10.24 22.85
CA GLY A 430 -20.45 -10.89 21.90
C GLY A 430 -19.13 -10.13 21.70
N ALA A 431 -19.19 -8.79 21.64
CA ALA A 431 -18.01 -7.94 21.43
C ALA A 431 -17.21 -7.69 22.73
N ALA A 432 -17.87 -7.69 23.89
CA ALA A 432 -17.21 -7.49 25.18
C ALA A 432 -16.31 -8.68 25.58
N LEU A 433 -16.68 -9.91 25.23
CA LEU A 433 -15.87 -11.10 25.54
C LEU A 433 -14.59 -11.20 24.69
N ALA A 434 -14.61 -10.73 23.43
CA ALA A 434 -13.40 -10.66 22.60
C ALA A 434 -12.45 -9.51 23.01
N ALA A 435 -13.01 -8.36 23.43
CA ALA A 435 -12.22 -7.22 23.91
C ALA A 435 -11.60 -7.47 25.30
N ALA A 436 -12.27 -8.23 26.17
CA ALA A 436 -11.78 -8.55 27.52
C ALA A 436 -10.57 -9.49 27.53
N VAL A 437 -10.42 -10.37 26.53
CA VAL A 437 -9.30 -11.33 26.45
C VAL A 437 -8.05 -10.71 25.81
N LEU A 438 -8.19 -9.78 24.87
CA LEU A 438 -7.05 -9.22 24.10
C LEU A 438 -6.60 -7.83 24.59
N GLY A 439 -7.46 -7.05 25.26
CA GLY A 439 -7.12 -5.72 25.77
C GLY A 439 -5.92 -5.67 26.73
N PRO A 440 -5.77 -6.60 27.70
CA PRO A 440 -4.64 -6.59 28.63
C PRO A 440 -3.30 -6.97 27.99
N VAL A 441 -3.31 -7.80 26.95
CA VAL A 441 -2.11 -8.28 26.23
C VAL A 441 -1.46 -7.15 25.42
N PHE A 442 -2.28 -6.37 24.70
CA PHE A 442 -1.79 -5.22 23.94
C PHE A 442 -1.37 -4.03 24.82
N ARG A 443 -1.95 -3.88 26.01
CA ARG A 443 -1.57 -2.81 26.94
C ARG A 443 -0.20 -3.05 27.61
N ARG A 444 0.22 -4.31 27.75
CA ARG A 444 1.58 -4.67 28.24
C ARG A 444 2.66 -4.59 27.16
N LEU A 445 2.32 -4.84 25.89
CA LEU A 445 3.27 -4.72 24.77
C LEU A 445 3.53 -3.27 24.31
N ARG A 446 2.61 -2.34 24.59
CA ARG A 446 2.77 -0.91 24.28
C ARG A 446 3.56 -0.09 25.33
N ARG A 447 3.98 -0.70 26.44
CA ARG A 447 4.74 -0.03 27.52
C ARG A 447 6.18 -0.53 27.64
N ARG A 448 6.70 -1.25 26.65
CA ARG A 448 8.11 -1.62 26.57
C ARG A 448 8.71 -1.12 25.28
#